data_AF-A0A7K0UAK5-F1
#
_entry.id   AF-A0A7K0UAK5-F1
#
_cell.length_a   1.000
_cell.length_b   1.000
_cell.length_c   1.000
_cell.angle_alpha   90.00
_cell.angle_beta   90.00
_cell.angle_gamma   90.00
#
_symmetry.space_group_name_H-M   'P 1'
#
loop_
_entity.id
_entity.type
_entity.pdbx_description
1 polymer ?
#
loop_
_entity_poly.entity_id
_entity_poly.type
_entity_poly.pdbx_seq_one_letter_code
_entity_poly.pdbx_strand_id
1 'polypeptide(L)'
;MSKLKVEGTIVELDGDEMTRIIWHFIKDQLILPYLDLNIDYYDLGIEHRDATDDQVTIDSAHAIQKHGVGVKCATITPDEARVEEFGLKKMWKSPNGTVRNILGGVIFREPIIIKNVPRLVPHWSKPIVIGRHAFGDQYRATDFLVPSKGKLTVTFTPEDGSKPMEFNVFD
;
A
#
# COMPACT_ATOMS: atom_id res chain seq x y z
N MET A 1 -36.23 -5.11 2.49
CA MET A 1 -35.54 -6.43 2.57
C MET A 1 -34.66 -6.41 3.80
N SER A 2 -34.53 -7.52 4.52
CA SER A 2 -33.55 -7.63 5.60
C SER A 2 -32.14 -7.72 5.01
N LYS A 3 -31.19 -6.97 5.59
CA LYS A 3 -29.77 -7.05 5.20
C LYS A 3 -29.21 -8.44 5.50
N LEU A 4 -28.23 -8.88 4.71
CA LEU A 4 -27.45 -10.09 4.98
C LEU A 4 -26.49 -9.82 6.14
N LYS A 5 -26.63 -10.56 7.23
CA LYS A 5 -25.71 -10.46 8.37
C LYS A 5 -24.38 -11.10 8.03
N VAL A 6 -23.29 -10.38 8.24
CA VAL A 6 -21.93 -10.89 8.03
C VAL A 6 -21.25 -11.11 9.37
N GLU A 7 -20.63 -12.28 9.52
CA GLU A 7 -19.84 -12.61 10.70
C GLU A 7 -18.41 -12.06 10.57
N GLY A 8 -17.85 -11.57 11.67
CA GLY A 8 -16.51 -11.00 11.70
C GLY A 8 -16.49 -9.48 11.49
N THR A 9 -15.29 -8.94 11.31
CA THR A 9 -15.05 -7.49 11.13
C THR A 9 -14.18 -7.31 9.91
N ILE A 10 -14.55 -6.36 9.05
CA ILE A 10 -13.72 -5.96 7.91
C ILE A 10 -13.00 -4.67 8.28
N VAL A 11 -11.71 -4.62 8.01
CA VAL A 11 -10.93 -3.39 8.15
C VAL A 11 -11.07 -2.57 6.88
N GLU A 12 -11.58 -1.35 6.99
CA GLU A 12 -11.72 -0.42 5.88
C GLU A 12 -10.60 0.61 5.93
N LEU A 13 -9.83 0.69 4.85
CA LEU A 13 -8.76 1.67 4.68
C LEU A 13 -9.21 2.66 3.61
N ASP A 14 -9.67 3.84 4.02
CA ASP A 14 -10.11 4.88 3.08
C ASP A 14 -8.93 5.50 2.32
N GLY A 15 -9.21 6.39 1.37
CA GLY A 15 -8.20 6.87 0.42
C GLY A 15 -8.37 8.32 0.00
N ASP A 16 -7.83 8.63 -1.17
CA ASP A 16 -7.64 9.98 -1.66
C ASP A 16 -8.37 10.24 -3.00
N GLU A 17 -8.48 11.53 -3.35
CA GLU A 17 -8.93 12.04 -4.65
C GLU A 17 -10.24 11.40 -5.15
N MET A 18 -10.32 11.11 -6.45
CA MET A 18 -11.51 10.55 -7.09
C MET A 18 -11.89 9.18 -6.53
N THR A 19 -10.89 8.39 -6.12
CA THR A 19 -11.15 7.07 -5.54
C THR A 19 -11.85 7.17 -4.19
N ARG A 20 -11.57 8.19 -3.37
CA ARG A 20 -12.32 8.45 -2.13
C ARG A 20 -13.80 8.68 -2.44
N ILE A 21 -14.12 9.53 -3.41
CA ILE A 21 -15.51 9.83 -3.79
C ILE A 21 -16.24 8.59 -4.32
N ILE A 22 -15.60 7.83 -5.21
CA ILE A 22 -16.16 6.57 -5.74
C ILE A 22 -16.36 5.54 -4.62
N TRP A 23 -15.42 5.47 -3.68
CA TRP A 23 -15.47 4.53 -2.56
C TRP A 23 -16.70 4.77 -1.67
N HIS A 24 -16.99 6.03 -1.34
CA HIS A 24 -18.20 6.40 -0.61
C HIS A 24 -19.47 5.96 -1.35
N PHE A 25 -19.55 6.20 -2.67
CA PHE A 25 -20.69 5.72 -3.47
C PHE A 25 -20.83 4.20 -3.44
N ILE A 26 -19.74 3.46 -3.64
CA ILE A 26 -19.75 1.99 -3.61
C ILE A 26 -20.27 1.50 -2.26
N LYS A 27 -19.70 2.02 -1.16
CA LYS A 27 -20.07 1.63 0.20
C LYS A 27 -21.55 1.92 0.48
N ASP A 28 -22.01 3.13 0.19
CA ASP A 28 -23.35 3.59 0.59
C ASP A 28 -24.46 3.06 -0.32
N GLN A 29 -24.18 2.86 -1.61
CA GLN A 29 -25.21 2.46 -2.58
C GLN A 29 -25.17 0.97 -2.91
N LEU A 30 -23.99 0.34 -2.87
CA LEU A 30 -23.81 -1.02 -3.38
C LEU A 30 -23.51 -2.05 -2.29
N ILE A 31 -23.09 -1.63 -1.09
CA ILE A 31 -22.70 -2.54 -0.01
C ILE A 31 -23.66 -2.43 1.19
N LEU A 32 -23.68 -1.29 1.89
CA LEU A 32 -24.43 -1.11 3.14
C LEU A 32 -25.96 -1.24 3.03
N PRO A 33 -26.62 -1.02 1.87
CA PRO A 33 -28.05 -1.31 1.73
C PRO A 33 -28.36 -2.81 1.79
N TYR A 34 -27.38 -3.67 1.49
CA TYR A 34 -27.56 -5.11 1.33
C TYR A 34 -26.89 -5.94 2.42
N LEU A 35 -25.79 -5.45 3.01
CA LEU A 35 -25.01 -6.14 4.03
C LEU A 35 -25.05 -5.40 5.37
N ASP A 36 -25.21 -6.16 6.45
CA ASP A 36 -25.00 -5.70 7.83
C ASP A 36 -23.58 -6.10 8.25
N LEU A 37 -22.67 -5.12 8.22
CA LEU A 37 -21.22 -5.29 8.39
C LEU A 37 -20.74 -4.61 9.67
N ASN A 38 -19.87 -5.29 10.42
CA ASN A 38 -19.01 -4.61 11.38
C ASN A 38 -17.74 -4.13 10.65
N ILE A 39 -17.51 -2.82 10.67
CA ILE A 39 -16.39 -2.18 9.96
C ILE A 39 -15.49 -1.48 10.97
N ASP A 40 -14.21 -1.85 10.96
CA ASP A 40 -13.14 -1.13 11.67
C ASP A 40 -12.47 -0.16 10.70
N TYR A 41 -12.78 1.13 10.83
CA TYR A 41 -12.49 2.16 9.84
C TYR A 41 -11.19 2.92 10.15
N TYR A 42 -10.34 3.07 9.12
CA TYR A 42 -9.09 3.82 9.17
C TYR A 42 -9.04 4.77 7.97
N ASP A 43 -8.93 6.07 8.23
CA ASP A 43 -8.79 7.07 7.17
C ASP A 43 -7.32 7.16 6.73
N LEU A 44 -6.97 6.59 5.57
CA LEU A 44 -5.61 6.74 5.02
C LEU A 44 -5.49 7.90 4.02
N GLY A 45 -6.45 8.83 4.01
CA GLY A 45 -6.34 10.09 3.30
C GLY A 45 -5.06 10.83 3.70
N ILE A 46 -4.42 11.50 2.74
CA ILE A 46 -3.10 12.12 2.92
C ILE A 46 -3.07 13.11 4.08
N GLU A 47 -4.12 13.89 4.28
CA GLU A 47 -4.23 14.85 5.38
C GLU A 47 -4.33 14.15 6.75
N HIS A 48 -5.09 13.04 6.86
CA HIS A 48 -5.20 12.29 8.12
C HIS A 48 -3.93 11.51 8.44
N ARG A 49 -3.25 10.98 7.42
CA ARG A 49 -1.91 10.41 7.58
C ARG A 49 -0.93 11.46 8.07
N ASP A 50 -0.92 12.66 7.49
CA ASP A 50 -0.06 13.74 7.98
C ASP A 50 -0.39 14.15 9.42
N ALA A 51 -1.67 14.30 9.75
CA ALA A 51 -2.13 14.65 11.09
C ALA A 51 -1.72 13.63 12.17
N THR A 52 -1.66 12.34 11.82
CA THR A 52 -1.32 11.23 12.73
C THR A 52 0.14 10.78 12.65
N ASP A 53 0.98 11.55 11.96
CA ASP A 53 2.37 11.18 11.69
C ASP A 53 2.53 9.78 11.05
N ASP A 54 1.58 9.43 10.18
CA ASP A 54 1.41 8.16 9.47
C ASP A 54 1.12 6.95 10.37
N GLN A 55 0.81 7.17 11.65
CA GLN A 55 0.48 6.10 12.60
C GLN A 55 -0.79 5.35 12.20
N VAL A 56 -1.80 6.04 11.63
CA VAL A 56 -3.04 5.42 11.14
C VAL A 56 -2.78 4.32 10.11
N THR A 57 -1.74 4.47 9.28
CA THR A 57 -1.33 3.45 8.31
C THR A 57 -0.85 2.18 9.01
N ILE A 58 -0.05 2.32 10.07
CA ILE A 58 0.48 1.20 10.86
C ILE A 58 -0.66 0.50 11.61
N ASP A 59 -1.53 1.28 12.24
CA ASP A 59 -2.66 0.78 13.02
C ASP A 59 -3.62 -0.04 12.13
N SER A 60 -3.92 0.47 10.93
CA SER A 60 -4.75 -0.24 9.96
C SER A 60 -4.15 -1.60 9.54
N ALA A 61 -2.82 -1.70 9.43
CA ALA A 61 -2.16 -2.95 9.09
C ALA A 61 -2.26 -3.98 10.23
N HIS A 62 -2.10 -3.55 11.48
CA HIS A 62 -2.29 -4.42 12.64
C HIS A 62 -3.75 -4.82 12.84
N ALA A 63 -4.70 -3.94 12.53
CA ALA A 63 -6.11 -4.29 12.50
C ALA A 63 -6.38 -5.40 11.48
N ILE A 64 -5.76 -5.33 10.29
CA ILE A 64 -5.87 -6.41 9.29
C ILE A 64 -5.28 -7.72 9.83
N GLN A 65 -4.13 -7.70 10.52
CA GLN A 65 -3.59 -8.91 11.14
C GLN A 65 -4.55 -9.52 12.17
N LYS A 66 -5.23 -8.68 12.96
CA LYS A 66 -6.19 -9.09 13.98
C LYS A 66 -7.47 -9.67 13.37
N HIS A 67 -8.00 -9.04 12.33
CA HIS A 67 -9.33 -9.35 11.77
C HIS A 67 -9.29 -10.23 10.51
N GLY A 68 -8.13 -10.36 9.87
CA GLY A 68 -7.86 -11.22 8.73
C GLY A 68 -8.23 -10.65 7.36
N VAL A 69 -9.11 -9.65 7.29
CA VAL A 69 -9.60 -9.08 6.02
C VAL A 69 -9.54 -7.56 6.04
N GLY A 70 -8.90 -6.98 5.02
CA GLY A 70 -8.87 -5.55 4.77
C GLY A 70 -9.31 -5.20 3.35
N VAL A 71 -10.06 -4.11 3.20
CA VAL A 71 -10.41 -3.51 1.91
C VAL A 71 -9.88 -2.09 1.87
N LYS A 72 -9.12 -1.77 0.82
CA LYS A 72 -8.35 -0.53 0.75
C LYS A 72 -8.66 0.29 -0.50
N CYS A 73 -8.97 1.56 -0.30
CA CYS A 73 -9.06 2.59 -1.32
C CYS A 73 -7.65 3.06 -1.78
N ALA A 74 -7.54 3.60 -2.99
CA ALA A 74 -6.27 4.11 -3.48
C ALA A 74 -5.85 5.37 -2.71
N THR A 75 -4.55 5.50 -2.46
CA THR A 75 -3.97 6.55 -1.60
C THR A 75 -2.80 7.22 -2.31
N ILE A 76 -2.63 8.52 -2.10
CA ILE A 76 -1.48 9.29 -2.58
C ILE A 76 -0.20 8.75 -1.92
N THR A 77 0.86 8.59 -2.70
CA THR A 77 2.24 8.51 -2.14
C THR A 77 2.89 9.83 -2.50
N PRO A 78 3.11 10.74 -1.52
CA PRO A 78 3.51 12.10 -1.84
C PRO A 78 4.92 12.15 -2.41
N ASP A 79 5.11 12.99 -3.43
CA ASP A 79 6.40 13.49 -3.91
C ASP A 79 6.54 14.96 -3.47
N GLU A 80 7.58 15.67 -3.95
CA GLU A 80 7.82 17.07 -3.61
C GLU A 80 6.63 17.97 -3.96
N ALA A 81 5.99 17.73 -5.10
CA ALA A 81 4.82 18.51 -5.53
C ALA A 81 3.63 18.28 -4.62
N ARG A 82 3.37 17.03 -4.19
CA ARG A 82 2.31 16.72 -3.24
C ARG A 82 2.60 17.24 -1.84
N VAL A 83 3.87 17.33 -1.43
CA VAL A 83 4.25 17.98 -0.15
C VAL A 83 3.87 19.45 -0.17
N GLU A 84 4.14 20.15 -1.27
CA GLU A 84 3.75 21.56 -1.45
C GLU A 84 2.23 21.74 -1.54
N GLU A 85 1.56 20.94 -2.37
CA GLU A 85 0.11 21.01 -2.61
C GLU A 85 -0.71 20.86 -1.32
N PHE A 86 -0.33 19.91 -0.46
CA PHE A 86 -1.06 19.58 0.77
C PHE A 86 -0.43 20.18 2.04
N GLY A 87 0.69 20.90 1.93
CA GLY A 87 1.39 21.46 3.09
C GLY A 87 1.87 20.40 4.09
N LEU A 88 2.38 19.27 3.59
CA LEU A 88 2.72 18.10 4.42
C LEU A 88 3.95 18.36 5.30
N LYS A 89 3.97 17.78 6.50
CA LYS A 89 5.14 17.83 7.41
C LYS A 89 6.40 17.25 6.77
N LYS A 90 6.24 16.19 5.98
CA LYS A 90 7.30 15.53 5.21
C LYS A 90 6.73 14.64 4.11
N MET A 91 7.63 14.13 3.27
CA MET A 91 7.31 13.13 2.25
C MET A 91 7.06 11.76 2.91
N TRP A 92 5.80 11.47 3.24
CA TRP A 92 5.40 10.19 3.85
C TRP A 92 5.63 9.00 2.91
N LYS A 93 5.97 7.84 3.48
CA LYS A 93 6.14 6.60 2.72
C LYS A 93 4.81 6.13 2.14
N SER A 94 4.88 5.28 1.12
CA SER A 94 3.66 4.70 0.52
C SER A 94 2.90 3.86 1.56
N PRO A 95 1.61 4.11 1.82
CA PRO A 95 0.80 3.29 2.72
C PRO A 95 0.76 1.83 2.29
N ASN A 96 0.75 1.61 0.98
CA ASN A 96 0.79 0.27 0.42
C ASN A 96 2.07 -0.48 0.80
N GLY A 97 3.22 0.22 0.82
CA GLY A 97 4.50 -0.36 1.24
C GLY A 97 4.51 -0.71 2.71
N THR A 98 4.04 0.20 3.57
CA THR A 98 3.92 -0.01 5.02
C THR A 98 3.05 -1.22 5.35
N VAL A 99 1.82 -1.27 4.80
CA VAL A 99 0.89 -2.40 5.03
C VAL A 99 1.51 -3.73 4.56
N ARG A 100 2.13 -3.77 3.39
CA ARG A 100 2.78 -4.99 2.87
C ARG A 100 3.97 -5.44 3.71
N ASN A 101 4.77 -4.51 4.23
CA ASN A 101 5.91 -4.86 5.08
C ASN A 101 5.47 -5.45 6.42
N ILE A 102 4.31 -5.03 6.95
CA ILE A 102 3.74 -5.54 8.20
C ILE A 102 3.05 -6.89 7.98
N LEU A 103 2.24 -7.03 6.92
CA LEU A 103 1.48 -8.25 6.64
C LEU A 103 2.32 -9.35 5.99
N GLY A 104 3.30 -8.99 5.17
CA GLY A 104 4.00 -9.91 4.28
C GLY A 104 3.10 -10.45 3.15
N GLY A 105 3.63 -11.43 2.41
CA GLY A 105 2.86 -12.20 1.43
C GLY A 105 3.12 -11.86 -0.04
N VAL A 106 2.19 -12.30 -0.90
CA VAL A 106 2.26 -12.19 -2.35
C VAL A 106 1.03 -11.45 -2.86
N ILE A 107 1.24 -10.48 -3.73
CA ILE A 107 0.14 -9.74 -4.36
C ILE A 107 -0.23 -10.44 -5.66
N PHE A 108 -1.44 -10.95 -5.74
CA PHE A 108 -2.00 -11.45 -6.99
C PHE A 108 -2.74 -10.34 -7.73
N ARG A 109 -2.43 -10.16 -9.01
CA ARG A 109 -3.15 -9.24 -9.91
C ARG A 109 -3.74 -10.02 -11.07
N GLU A 110 -5.05 -9.90 -11.24
CA GLU A 110 -5.82 -10.57 -12.28
C GLU A 110 -6.65 -9.54 -13.07
N PRO A 111 -6.78 -9.67 -14.40
CA PRO A 111 -7.68 -8.81 -15.18
C PRO A 111 -9.16 -9.21 -15.01
N ILE A 112 -10.04 -8.22 -14.91
CA ILE A 112 -11.49 -8.42 -15.08
C ILE A 112 -11.81 -8.41 -16.57
N ILE A 113 -12.14 -9.57 -17.14
CA ILE A 113 -12.40 -9.72 -18.59
C ILE A 113 -13.84 -9.34 -18.93
N ILE A 114 -14.00 -8.38 -19.84
CA ILE A 114 -15.31 -7.96 -20.36
C ILE A 114 -15.38 -8.33 -21.84
N LYS A 115 -16.43 -9.07 -22.24
CA LYS A 115 -16.54 -9.68 -23.59
C LYS A 115 -16.42 -8.69 -24.74
N ASN A 116 -16.90 -7.45 -24.57
CA ASN A 116 -16.91 -6.41 -25.60
C ASN A 116 -15.73 -5.43 -25.51
N VAL A 117 -14.77 -5.66 -24.60
CA VAL A 117 -13.54 -4.85 -24.52
C VAL A 117 -12.40 -5.61 -25.22
N PRO A 118 -11.89 -5.12 -26.37
CA PRO A 118 -10.79 -5.77 -27.06
C PRO A 118 -9.49 -5.69 -26.24
N ARG A 119 -8.65 -6.71 -26.37
CA ARG A 119 -7.37 -6.82 -25.64
C ARG A 119 -6.22 -6.29 -26.50
N LEU A 120 -5.23 -5.68 -25.84
CA LEU A 120 -4.01 -5.19 -26.49
C LEU A 120 -3.24 -6.31 -27.20
N VAL A 121 -3.16 -7.49 -26.56
CA VAL A 121 -2.62 -8.71 -27.17
C VAL A 121 -3.80 -9.62 -27.53
N PRO A 122 -4.21 -9.68 -28.81
CA PRO A 122 -5.48 -10.32 -29.19
C PRO A 122 -5.54 -11.83 -28.87
N HIS A 123 -4.38 -12.50 -28.92
CA HIS A 123 -4.23 -13.94 -28.71
C HIS A 123 -4.34 -14.38 -27.24
N TRP A 124 -4.35 -13.44 -26.29
CA TRP A 124 -4.57 -13.78 -24.88
C TRP A 124 -6.04 -14.11 -24.64
N SER A 125 -6.42 -15.37 -24.83
CA SER A 125 -7.80 -15.85 -24.66
C SER A 125 -8.15 -16.25 -23.23
N LYS A 126 -7.15 -16.34 -22.35
CA LYS A 126 -7.31 -16.66 -20.92
C LYS A 126 -6.66 -15.57 -20.05
N PRO A 127 -7.13 -15.35 -18.81
CA PRO A 127 -6.48 -14.45 -17.88
C PRO A 127 -5.03 -14.86 -17.58
N ILE A 128 -4.18 -13.87 -17.33
CA ILE A 128 -2.83 -14.05 -16.80
C ILE A 128 -2.83 -13.42 -15.42
N VAL A 129 -2.47 -14.20 -14.40
CA VAL A 129 -2.36 -13.74 -13.02
C VAL A 129 -0.89 -13.52 -12.69
N ILE A 130 -0.56 -12.33 -12.21
CA ILE A 130 0.79 -12.00 -11.77
C ILE A 130 0.85 -12.15 -10.26
N GLY A 131 1.65 -13.10 -9.78
CA GLY A 131 2.07 -13.20 -8.38
C GLY A 131 3.31 -12.34 -8.16
N ARG A 132 3.14 -11.19 -7.51
CA ARG A 132 4.22 -10.24 -7.21
C ARG A 132 4.68 -10.41 -5.77
N HIS A 133 5.98 -10.63 -5.58
CA HIS A 133 6.62 -10.58 -4.26
C HIS A 133 6.48 -9.17 -3.68
N ALA A 134 5.95 -9.07 -2.46
CA ALA A 134 5.55 -7.80 -1.85
C ALA A 134 6.55 -7.26 -0.82
N PHE A 135 7.76 -7.82 -0.74
CA PHE A 135 8.73 -7.52 0.30
C PHE A 135 10.13 -7.25 -0.26
N GLY A 136 10.81 -6.23 0.27
CA GLY A 136 12.21 -5.93 -0.06
C GLY A 136 12.42 -5.07 -1.31
N ASP A 137 13.56 -5.28 -1.96
CA ASP A 137 14.02 -4.63 -3.19
C ASP A 137 13.90 -3.09 -3.15
N GLN A 138 13.50 -2.44 -4.25
CA GLN A 138 13.37 -0.99 -4.32
C GLN A 138 12.37 -0.42 -3.28
N TYR A 139 11.45 -1.25 -2.75
CA TYR A 139 10.46 -0.82 -1.77
C TYR A 139 10.99 -0.78 -0.32
N ARG A 140 12.18 -1.31 -0.08
CA ARG A 140 12.93 -1.19 1.19
C ARG A 140 14.37 -0.72 0.98
N ALA A 141 14.67 -0.12 -0.16
CA ALA A 141 15.97 0.46 -0.44
C ALA A 141 16.21 1.70 0.43
N THR A 142 17.49 2.04 0.58
CA THR A 142 17.93 3.35 1.08
C THR A 142 18.59 4.06 -0.08
N ASP A 143 18.07 5.23 -0.42
CA ASP A 143 18.56 6.10 -1.47
C ASP A 143 19.03 7.44 -0.91
N PHE A 144 20.02 8.04 -1.56
CA PHE A 144 20.56 9.34 -1.20
C PHE A 144 21.24 9.98 -2.41
N LEU A 145 21.29 11.31 -2.42
CA LEU A 145 22.05 12.06 -3.41
C LEU A 145 23.53 12.07 -3.02
N VAL A 146 24.40 11.70 -3.95
CA VAL A 146 25.86 11.77 -3.75
C VAL A 146 26.29 13.24 -3.88
N PRO A 147 26.80 13.88 -2.81
CA PRO A 147 27.00 15.33 -2.78
C PRO A 147 28.23 15.80 -3.58
N SER A 148 29.20 14.92 -3.80
CA SER A 148 30.44 15.20 -4.52
C SER A 148 31.11 13.91 -5.00
N LYS A 149 32.19 14.04 -5.79
CA LYS A 149 33.05 12.89 -6.15
C LYS A 149 33.60 12.20 -4.89
N GLY A 150 33.73 10.89 -4.93
CA GLY A 150 34.27 10.10 -3.83
C GLY A 150 34.06 8.61 -4.04
N LYS A 151 34.59 7.82 -3.12
CA LYS A 151 34.47 6.35 -3.11
C LYS A 151 33.16 5.92 -2.45
N LEU A 152 32.43 5.03 -3.11
CA LEU A 152 31.23 4.39 -2.57
C LEU A 152 31.58 3.00 -2.06
N THR A 153 31.32 2.73 -0.78
CA THR A 153 31.51 1.41 -0.16
C THR A 153 30.20 0.87 0.40
N VAL A 154 30.12 -0.46 0.54
CA VAL A 154 29.03 -1.16 1.26
C VAL A 154 29.65 -2.00 2.36
N THR A 155 29.12 -1.88 3.57
CA THR A 155 29.61 -2.58 4.76
C THR A 155 28.53 -3.46 5.35
N PHE A 156 28.86 -4.71 5.64
CA PHE A 156 28.02 -5.65 6.39
C PHE A 156 28.65 -5.91 7.77
N THR A 157 27.88 -5.70 8.83
CA THR A 157 28.30 -5.96 10.21
C THR A 157 27.52 -7.14 10.77
N PRO A 158 28.16 -8.29 11.01
CA PRO A 158 27.52 -9.47 11.58
C PRO A 158 27.02 -9.23 13.02
N GLU A 159 25.85 -9.80 13.37
CA GLU A 159 25.28 -9.70 14.72
C GLU A 159 26.06 -10.52 15.77
N ASP A 160 26.79 -11.54 15.33
CA ASP A 160 27.60 -12.41 16.20
C ASP A 160 28.90 -11.77 16.70
N GLY A 161 29.16 -10.51 16.33
CA GLY A 161 30.35 -9.75 16.70
C GLY A 161 31.60 -10.12 15.89
N SER A 162 31.49 -10.95 14.86
CA SER A 162 32.58 -11.20 13.93
C SER A 162 32.93 -9.96 13.10
N LYS A 163 34.10 -9.97 12.44
CA LYS A 163 34.63 -8.78 11.76
C LYS A 163 33.70 -8.32 10.63
N PRO A 164 33.41 -7.00 10.53
CA PRO A 164 32.66 -6.45 9.41
C PRO A 164 33.34 -6.73 8.07
N MET A 165 32.51 -6.91 7.04
CA MET A 165 32.94 -6.99 5.64
C MET A 165 32.73 -5.63 4.99
N GLU A 166 33.71 -5.12 4.26
CA GLU A 166 33.60 -3.88 3.50
C GLU A 166 33.98 -4.15 2.04
N PHE A 167 33.12 -3.71 1.11
CA PHE A 167 33.31 -3.88 -0.32
C PHE A 167 33.36 -2.51 -1.01
N ASN A 168 34.33 -2.36 -1.92
CA ASN A 168 34.35 -1.22 -2.84
C ASN A 168 33.25 -1.40 -3.89
N VAL A 169 32.39 -0.40 -4.06
CA VAL A 169 31.33 -0.40 -5.07
C VAL A 169 31.72 0.45 -6.27
N PHE A 170 32.32 1.63 -6.04
CA PHE A 170 32.65 2.59 -7.09
C PHE A 170 33.71 3.62 -6.62
N ASP A 171 34.56 4.10 -7.54
CA ASP A 171 35.59 5.14 -7.33
C ASP A 171 35.40 6.35 -8.26
#